data_AF-A0A2V8YCW3-F1
#
_entry.id   AF-A0A2V8YCW3-F1
#
_cell.length_a   1.000
_cell.length_b   1.000
_cell.length_c   1.000
_cell.angle_alpha   90.00
_cell.angle_beta   90.00
_cell.angle_gamma   90.00
#
_symmetry.space_group_name_H-M   'P 1'
#
loop_
_entity.id
_entity.type
_entity.pdbx_description
1 polymer ?
#
loop_
_entity_poly.entity_id
_entity_poly.type
_entity_poly.pdbx_seq_one_letter_code
_entity_poly.pdbx_strand_id
1 'polypeptide(L)'
;MDVCLVIKRRLDELGLAQKDLATAAEVTESYISQLLARKKLPPAPDRTDIYEKMAKFLKLPSDRLSKLAELQRREELKRDLAGPPTPMFGEIRELIVRKCVPGKTNQVRAIFEKQPFGELECLVTQKLLDVVKKVVKEELNSENWLHLVARLAGRSYEQMRVTLLDFLDTDVFSLSPENCVSFLDPLIESWDVDLTTFGMEIVLNRRIASGDPRRFAFVETGPDQPEVEPGFKEFLNDRSRSGTATKEEKELLRNLRFNGKRPTSLYYYRELQSLRDPLHFRAENRSSLQNSGRNE
;
A
#
# COMPACT_ATOMS: atom_id res chain seq x y z
N MET A 1 1.02 -20.22 -15.11
CA MET A 1 2.22 -19.57 -15.70
C MET A 1 2.73 -18.59 -14.65
N ASP A 2 4.02 -18.63 -14.30
CA ASP A 2 4.60 -17.81 -13.23
C ASP A 2 5.52 -16.71 -13.79
N VAL A 3 5.91 -15.73 -12.95
CA VAL A 3 6.80 -14.62 -13.33
C VAL A 3 8.12 -15.13 -13.89
N CYS A 4 8.72 -16.14 -13.24
CA CYS A 4 9.99 -16.73 -13.64
C CYS A 4 9.97 -17.29 -15.07
N LEU A 5 8.96 -18.09 -15.40
CA LEU A 5 8.82 -18.70 -16.73
C LEU A 5 8.62 -17.64 -17.81
N VAL A 6 7.86 -16.58 -17.52
CA VAL A 6 7.68 -15.46 -18.47
C VAL A 6 9.00 -14.75 -18.73
N ILE A 7 9.78 -14.46 -17.68
CA ILE A 7 11.07 -13.79 -17.84
C ILE A 7 12.05 -14.68 -18.63
N LYS A 8 12.21 -15.96 -18.25
CA LYS A 8 13.11 -16.91 -18.95
C LYS A 8 12.78 -16.98 -20.44
N ARG A 9 11.52 -17.23 -20.76
CA ARG A 9 11.05 -17.33 -22.15
C ARG A 9 11.35 -16.06 -22.95
N ARG A 10 11.16 -14.87 -22.36
CA ARG A 10 11.43 -13.60 -23.05
C ARG A 10 12.91 -13.31 -23.21
N LEU A 11 13.75 -13.69 -22.25
CA LEU A 11 15.20 -13.61 -22.41
C LEU A 11 15.67 -14.51 -23.56
N ASP A 12 15.17 -15.75 -23.62
CA ASP A 12 15.49 -16.69 -24.69
C ASP A 12 15.00 -16.20 -26.07
N GLU A 13 13.76 -15.73 -26.17
CA GLU A 13 13.17 -15.19 -27.41
C GLU A 13 13.89 -13.94 -27.94
N LEU A 14 14.48 -13.14 -27.05
CA LEU A 14 15.18 -11.91 -27.40
C LEU A 14 16.71 -12.09 -27.49
N GLY A 15 17.24 -13.27 -27.13
CA GLY A 15 18.68 -13.53 -27.08
C GLY A 15 19.42 -12.67 -26.05
N LEU A 16 18.78 -12.34 -24.92
CA LEU A 16 19.31 -11.43 -23.90
C LEU A 16 19.85 -12.20 -22.69
N ALA A 17 20.92 -11.69 -22.07
CA ALA A 17 21.47 -12.30 -20.87
C ALA A 17 20.76 -11.81 -19.59
N GLN A 18 20.81 -12.62 -18.53
CA GLN A 18 20.27 -12.25 -17.21
C GLN A 18 20.97 -11.02 -16.63
N LYS A 19 22.28 -10.87 -16.89
CA LYS A 19 23.08 -9.70 -16.49
C LYS A 19 22.55 -8.40 -17.11
N ASP A 20 22.05 -8.44 -18.34
CA ASP A 20 21.49 -7.27 -19.02
C ASP A 20 20.16 -6.86 -18.40
N LEU A 21 19.32 -7.84 -18.07
CA LEU A 21 18.08 -7.60 -17.32
C LEU A 21 18.35 -7.04 -15.92
N ALA A 22 19.35 -7.56 -15.22
CA ALA A 22 19.76 -7.05 -13.91
C ALA A 22 20.20 -5.58 -14.00
N THR A 23 21.02 -5.25 -15.00
CA THR A 23 21.46 -3.88 -15.28
C THR A 23 20.27 -2.98 -15.60
N ALA A 24 19.35 -3.42 -16.47
CA ALA A 24 18.18 -2.64 -16.86
C ALA A 24 17.18 -2.42 -15.72
N ALA A 25 17.04 -3.39 -14.81
CA ALA A 25 16.21 -3.30 -13.62
C ALA A 25 16.93 -2.62 -12.43
N GLU A 26 18.21 -2.23 -12.60
CA GLU A 26 19.06 -1.64 -11.56
C GLU A 26 19.16 -2.50 -10.28
N VAL A 27 19.27 -3.81 -10.47
CA VAL A 27 19.46 -4.80 -9.41
C VAL A 27 20.72 -5.62 -9.67
N THR A 28 21.18 -6.39 -8.68
CA THR A 28 22.32 -7.29 -8.87
C THR A 28 21.95 -8.48 -9.75
N GLU A 29 22.93 -9.04 -10.47
CA GLU A 29 22.73 -10.27 -11.23
C GLU A 29 22.27 -11.43 -10.34
N SER A 30 22.78 -11.48 -9.09
CA SER A 30 22.34 -12.44 -8.07
C SER A 30 20.84 -12.31 -7.76
N TYR A 31 20.30 -11.09 -7.67
CA TYR A 31 18.87 -10.87 -7.44
C TYR A 31 18.03 -11.50 -8.56
N ILE A 32 18.38 -11.27 -9.83
CA ILE A 32 17.68 -11.87 -10.98
C ILE A 32 17.85 -13.38 -10.98
N SER A 33 19.05 -13.89 -10.73
CA SER A 33 19.33 -15.32 -10.66
C SER A 33 18.47 -16.02 -9.59
N GLN A 34 18.36 -15.43 -8.39
CA GLN A 34 17.53 -15.96 -7.31
C GLN A 34 16.03 -15.96 -7.67
N LEU A 35 15.55 -14.89 -8.32
CA LEU A 35 14.17 -14.80 -8.83
C LEU A 35 13.89 -15.90 -9.87
N LEU A 36 14.79 -16.10 -10.82
CA LEU A 36 14.67 -17.11 -11.87
C LEU A 36 14.87 -18.55 -11.36
N ALA A 37 15.59 -18.73 -10.25
CA ALA A 37 15.73 -20.00 -9.57
C ALA A 37 14.54 -20.33 -8.64
N ARG A 38 13.56 -19.42 -8.50
CA ARG A 38 12.46 -19.50 -7.52
C ARG A 38 12.96 -19.62 -6.06
N LYS A 39 14.19 -19.21 -5.79
CA LYS A 39 14.72 -19.10 -4.42
C LYS A 39 14.15 -17.89 -3.70
N LYS A 40 13.62 -16.93 -4.46
CA LYS A 40 13.01 -15.70 -3.99
C LYS A 40 11.64 -15.54 -4.61
N LEU A 41 10.69 -15.03 -3.82
CA LEU A 41 9.38 -14.64 -4.33
C LEU A 41 9.51 -13.48 -5.34
N PRO A 42 8.61 -13.39 -6.33
CA PRO A 42 8.56 -12.21 -7.18
C PRO A 42 8.37 -10.95 -6.33
N PRO A 43 8.90 -9.78 -6.74
CA PRO A 43 8.68 -8.51 -6.04
C PRO A 43 7.20 -8.24 -5.70
N ALA A 44 6.94 -7.36 -4.74
CA ALA A 44 5.56 -7.01 -4.40
C ALA A 44 4.86 -6.38 -5.63
N PRO A 45 3.59 -6.69 -5.95
CA PRO A 45 2.96 -6.34 -7.22
C PRO A 45 2.92 -4.83 -7.50
N ASP A 46 2.92 -4.02 -6.45
CA ASP A 46 2.90 -2.56 -6.48
C ASP A 46 4.30 -1.94 -6.71
N ARG A 47 5.35 -2.76 -6.89
CA ARG A 47 6.73 -2.33 -7.17
C ARG A 47 6.90 -1.87 -8.62
N THR A 48 6.35 -0.70 -8.92
CA THR A 48 6.51 -0.06 -10.24
C THR A 48 7.97 0.23 -10.57
N ASP A 49 8.79 0.54 -9.56
CA ASP A 49 10.22 0.82 -9.67
C ASP A 49 11.02 -0.31 -10.36
N ILE A 50 10.61 -1.57 -10.18
CA ILE A 50 11.28 -2.74 -10.79
C ILE A 50 10.47 -3.32 -11.96
N TYR A 51 9.15 -3.42 -11.84
CA TYR A 51 8.32 -4.06 -12.87
C TYR A 51 8.27 -3.26 -14.16
N GLU A 52 8.22 -1.93 -14.10
CA GLU A 52 8.25 -1.09 -15.30
C GLU A 52 9.57 -1.26 -16.05
N LYS A 53 10.70 -1.29 -15.33
CA LYS A 53 12.03 -1.48 -15.91
C LYS A 53 12.18 -2.85 -16.56
N MET A 54 11.81 -3.92 -15.86
CA MET A 54 11.84 -5.28 -16.39
C MET A 54 10.91 -5.45 -17.60
N ALA A 55 9.67 -4.94 -17.51
CA ALA A 55 8.70 -5.06 -18.59
C ALA A 55 9.16 -4.30 -19.85
N LYS A 56 9.70 -3.09 -19.68
CA LYS A 56 10.28 -2.29 -20.78
C LYS A 56 11.42 -3.04 -21.45
N PHE A 57 12.36 -3.60 -20.68
CA PHE A 57 13.50 -4.34 -21.21
C PHE A 57 13.07 -5.63 -21.95
N LEU A 58 12.10 -6.36 -21.41
CA LEU A 58 11.58 -7.61 -21.97
C LEU A 58 10.52 -7.41 -23.08
N LYS A 59 10.20 -6.15 -23.41
CA LYS A 59 9.15 -5.76 -24.36
C LYS A 59 7.80 -6.42 -24.03
N LEU A 60 7.40 -6.31 -22.77
CA LEU A 60 6.13 -6.81 -22.23
C LEU A 60 5.21 -5.63 -21.83
N PRO A 61 3.89 -5.85 -21.75
CA PRO A 61 3.00 -4.91 -21.07
C PRO A 61 3.48 -4.67 -19.63
N SER A 62 3.43 -3.41 -19.17
CA SER A 62 3.97 -2.99 -17.87
C SER A 62 3.33 -3.70 -16.68
N ASP A 63 2.05 -4.07 -16.80
CA ASP A 63 1.26 -4.72 -15.77
C ASP A 63 1.33 -6.25 -15.79
N ARG A 64 1.93 -6.86 -16.83
CA ARG A 64 1.90 -8.32 -17.01
C ARG A 64 2.65 -9.05 -15.90
N LEU A 65 3.83 -8.56 -15.53
CA LEU A 65 4.67 -9.19 -14.51
C LEU A 65 4.10 -8.97 -13.10
N SER A 66 3.57 -7.78 -12.80
CA SER A 66 2.96 -7.49 -11.51
C SER A 66 1.68 -8.29 -11.27
N LYS A 67 0.80 -8.44 -12.27
CA LYS A 67 -0.40 -9.29 -12.17
C LYS A 67 -0.07 -10.75 -11.86
N LEU A 68 0.98 -11.29 -12.50
CA LEU A 68 1.43 -12.67 -12.21
C LEU A 68 2.04 -12.77 -10.81
N ALA A 69 2.79 -11.76 -10.39
CA ALA A 69 3.35 -11.70 -9.04
C ALA A 69 2.28 -11.66 -7.96
N GLU A 70 1.18 -10.94 -8.19
CA GLU A 70 0.04 -10.87 -7.28
C GLU A 70 -0.59 -12.24 -7.05
N LEU A 71 -0.83 -12.98 -8.12
CA LEU A 71 -1.36 -14.35 -8.04
C LEU A 71 -0.41 -15.27 -7.26
N GLN A 72 0.88 -15.23 -7.57
CA GLN A 72 1.88 -16.07 -6.90
C GLN A 72 2.03 -15.75 -5.41
N ARG A 73 2.12 -14.46 -5.05
CA ARG A 73 2.22 -14.07 -3.64
C ARG A 73 0.95 -14.38 -2.87
N ARG A 74 -0.23 -14.25 -3.49
CA ARG A 74 -1.49 -14.64 -2.85
C ARG A 74 -1.56 -16.15 -2.62
N GLU A 75 -1.04 -16.96 -3.53
CA GLU A 75 -0.91 -18.40 -3.32
C GLU A 75 0.06 -18.73 -2.18
N GLU A 76 1.20 -18.04 -2.10
CA GLU A 76 2.16 -18.26 -1.01
C GLU A 76 1.58 -17.85 0.35
N LEU A 77 0.94 -16.68 0.43
CA LEU A 77 0.27 -16.23 1.65
C LEU A 77 -0.80 -17.22 2.11
N LYS A 78 -1.56 -17.83 1.18
CA LYS A 78 -2.51 -18.89 1.52
C LYS A 78 -1.84 -20.13 2.11
N ARG A 79 -0.61 -20.47 1.68
CA ARG A 79 0.17 -21.57 2.24
C ARG A 79 0.66 -21.22 3.64
N ASP A 80 1.18 -20.00 3.83
CA ASP A 80 1.67 -19.53 5.13
C ASP A 80 0.55 -19.49 6.19
N LEU A 81 -0.67 -19.15 5.76
CA LEU A 81 -1.87 -19.11 6.60
C LEU A 81 -2.54 -20.48 6.81
N ALA A 82 -2.10 -21.54 6.14
CA ALA A 82 -2.72 -22.87 6.25
C ALA A 82 -2.39 -23.59 7.56
N GLY A 83 -1.38 -23.13 8.30
CA GLY A 83 -0.98 -23.66 9.61
C GLY A 83 -1.15 -22.64 10.75
N PRO A 84 -0.98 -23.07 12.02
CA PRO A 84 -0.88 -22.14 13.13
C PRO A 84 0.31 -21.19 12.88
N PRO A 85 0.13 -19.89 13.11
CA PRO A 85 1.13 -18.90 12.73
C PRO A 85 2.39 -19.10 13.59
N THR A 86 3.55 -19.13 12.94
CA THR A 86 4.82 -19.32 13.66
C THR A 86 5.09 -18.07 14.50
N PRO A 87 5.47 -18.21 15.78
CA PRO A 87 5.78 -17.04 16.61
C PRO A 87 6.85 -16.17 15.96
N MET A 88 6.66 -14.85 16.04
CA MET A 88 7.67 -13.89 15.63
C MET A 88 9.00 -14.12 16.38
N PHE A 89 10.12 -13.84 15.71
CA PHE A 89 11.44 -13.84 16.36
C PHE A 89 11.43 -12.94 17.59
N GLY A 90 11.87 -13.47 18.73
CA GLY A 90 11.88 -12.74 20.00
C GLY A 90 12.63 -11.41 19.92
N GLU A 91 13.69 -11.34 19.11
CA GLU A 91 14.45 -10.10 18.86
C GLU A 91 13.61 -8.99 18.22
N ILE A 92 12.73 -9.36 17.28
CA ILE A 92 11.82 -8.41 16.62
C ILE A 92 10.78 -7.91 17.62
N ARG A 93 10.20 -8.83 18.41
CA ARG A 93 9.27 -8.47 19.48
C ARG A 93 9.90 -7.50 20.48
N GLU A 94 11.11 -7.79 20.95
CA GLU A 94 11.82 -6.94 21.89
C GLU A 94 12.07 -5.53 21.33
N LEU A 95 12.42 -5.43 20.05
CA LEU A 95 12.58 -4.14 19.37
C LEU A 95 11.25 -3.39 19.29
N ILE A 96 10.16 -4.05 18.90
CA ILE A 96 8.83 -3.44 18.83
C ILE A 96 8.39 -2.95 20.21
N VAL A 97 8.53 -3.78 21.25
CA VAL A 97 8.17 -3.41 22.63
C VAL A 97 9.04 -2.26 23.14
N ARG A 98 10.35 -2.27 22.85
CA ARG A 98 11.27 -1.18 23.23
C ARG A 98 10.89 0.17 22.61
N LYS A 99 10.33 0.17 21.40
CA LYS A 99 9.88 1.38 20.71
C LYS A 99 8.48 1.86 21.15
N CYS A 100 7.76 1.05 21.93
CA CYS A 100 6.47 1.45 22.51
C CYS A 100 6.67 2.53 23.58
N VAL A 101 5.75 3.49 23.68
CA VAL A 101 5.81 4.52 24.72
C VAL A 101 5.89 3.91 26.14
N PRO A 102 6.75 4.46 27.04
CA PRO A 102 7.05 3.83 28.34
C PRO A 102 5.83 3.51 29.21
N GLY A 103 4.78 4.34 29.12
CA GLY A 103 3.55 4.17 29.92
C GLY A 103 2.73 2.92 29.58
N LYS A 104 2.89 2.35 28.38
CA LYS A 104 2.13 1.18 27.92
C LYS A 104 2.99 -0.05 27.64
N THR A 105 4.31 0.06 27.69
CA THR A 105 5.26 -1.01 27.39
C THR A 105 4.95 -2.31 28.13
N ASN A 106 4.72 -2.25 29.45
CA ASN A 106 4.47 -3.45 30.26
C ASN A 106 3.14 -4.13 29.90
N GLN A 107 2.10 -3.34 29.61
CA GLN A 107 0.80 -3.86 29.22
C GLN A 107 0.86 -4.53 27.84
N VAL A 108 1.50 -3.88 26.87
CA VAL A 108 1.72 -4.43 25.52
C VAL A 108 2.55 -5.71 25.60
N ARG A 109 3.65 -5.71 26.38
CA ARG A 109 4.49 -6.89 26.58
C ARG A 109 3.69 -8.07 27.11
N ALA A 110 2.88 -7.86 28.15
CA ALA A 110 2.04 -8.91 28.71
C ALA A 110 1.04 -9.48 27.70
N ILE A 111 0.49 -8.64 26.80
CA ILE A 111 -0.40 -9.11 25.72
C ILE A 111 0.38 -9.98 24.72
N PHE A 112 1.56 -9.54 24.29
CA PHE A 112 2.38 -10.28 23.32
C PHE A 112 2.90 -11.61 23.89
N GLU A 113 3.25 -11.65 25.16
CA GLU A 113 3.68 -12.89 25.84
C GLU A 113 2.52 -13.88 26.03
N LYS A 114 1.31 -13.38 26.29
CA LYS A 114 0.11 -14.21 26.44
C LYS A 114 -0.34 -14.82 25.11
N GLN A 115 -0.22 -14.07 24.01
CA GLN A 115 -0.57 -14.53 22.67
C GLN A 115 0.58 -14.19 21.71
N PRO A 116 1.63 -15.02 21.68
CA PRO A 116 2.75 -14.83 20.76
C PRO A 116 2.25 -14.79 19.32
N PHE A 117 2.60 -13.71 18.63
CA PHE A 117 2.20 -13.45 17.25
C PHE A 117 0.67 -13.44 17.07
N GLY A 118 -0.03 -12.92 18.08
CA GLY A 118 -1.46 -12.66 18.05
C GLY A 118 -1.84 -11.43 17.22
N GLU A 119 -3.13 -11.15 17.15
CA GLU A 119 -3.71 -10.10 16.31
C GLU A 119 -3.09 -8.72 16.55
N LEU A 120 -2.89 -8.34 17.82
CA LEU A 120 -2.29 -7.05 18.17
C LEU A 120 -0.83 -6.96 17.74
N GLU A 121 -0.03 -8.01 17.96
CA GLU A 121 1.38 -8.06 17.56
C GLU A 121 1.50 -7.98 16.03
N CYS A 122 0.68 -8.72 15.30
CA CYS A 122 0.60 -8.67 13.84
C CYS A 122 0.18 -7.29 13.33
N LEU A 123 -0.85 -6.69 13.93
CA LEU A 123 -1.34 -5.37 13.53
C LEU A 123 -0.28 -4.29 13.73
N VAL A 124 0.32 -4.23 14.92
CA VAL A 124 1.37 -3.25 15.24
C VAL A 124 2.54 -3.42 14.28
N THR A 125 3.01 -4.65 14.08
CA THR A 125 4.13 -4.94 13.17
C THR A 125 3.80 -4.52 11.75
N GLN A 126 2.60 -4.84 11.25
CA GLN A 126 2.16 -4.44 9.91
C GLN A 126 2.16 -2.92 9.75
N LYS A 127 1.63 -2.17 10.73
CA LYS A 127 1.56 -0.70 10.64
C LYS A 127 2.93 -0.05 10.72
N LEU A 128 3.83 -0.55 11.57
CA LEU A 128 5.22 -0.11 11.60
C LEU A 128 5.90 -0.38 10.25
N LEU A 129 5.73 -1.57 9.69
CA LEU A 129 6.26 -1.96 8.40
C LEU A 129 5.73 -1.08 7.26
N ASP A 130 4.42 -0.82 7.22
CA ASP A 130 3.77 0.03 6.20
C ASP A 130 4.33 1.45 6.22
N VAL A 131 4.46 2.04 7.41
CA VAL A 131 5.00 3.40 7.57
C VAL A 131 6.46 3.45 7.11
N VAL A 132 7.28 2.50 7.54
CA VAL A 132 8.70 2.45 7.16
C VAL A 132 8.86 2.22 5.66
N LYS A 133 8.09 1.30 5.06
CA LYS A 133 8.09 1.06 3.61
C LYS A 133 7.68 2.30 2.82
N LYS A 134 6.72 3.08 3.33
CA LYS A 134 6.34 4.34 2.69
C LYS A 134 7.50 5.31 2.63
N VAL A 135 8.21 5.52 3.74
CA VAL A 135 9.42 6.36 3.79
C VAL A 135 10.47 5.84 2.81
N VAL A 136 10.73 4.53 2.84
CA VAL A 136 11.70 3.89 1.96
C VAL A 136 11.37 4.10 0.48
N LYS A 137 10.08 4.02 0.10
CA LYS A 137 9.62 4.29 -1.29
C LYS A 137 9.79 5.77 -1.67
N GLU A 138 9.48 6.68 -0.76
CA GLU A 138 9.62 8.13 -0.97
C GLU A 138 11.10 8.52 -1.17
N GLU A 139 12.01 7.87 -0.44
CA GLU A 139 13.46 8.14 -0.45
C GLU A 139 14.26 7.25 -1.42
N LEU A 140 13.60 6.35 -2.17
CA LEU A 140 14.27 5.33 -3.00
C LEU A 140 15.26 5.92 -4.03
N ASN A 141 14.98 7.14 -4.51
CA ASN A 141 15.79 7.84 -5.50
C ASN A 141 16.74 8.88 -4.88
N SER A 142 16.79 8.99 -3.56
CA SER A 142 17.61 9.94 -2.82
C SER A 142 18.99 9.33 -2.50
N GLU A 143 20.01 9.67 -3.30
CA GLU A 143 21.38 9.17 -3.09
C GLU A 143 21.91 9.55 -1.69
N ASN A 144 21.65 10.78 -1.25
CA ASN A 144 22.06 11.26 0.07
C ASN A 144 21.46 10.43 1.20
N TRP A 145 20.16 10.11 1.09
CA TRP A 145 19.47 9.30 2.09
C TRP A 145 19.99 7.85 2.08
N LEU A 146 20.19 7.27 0.89
CA LEU A 146 20.76 5.93 0.75
C LEU A 146 22.15 5.83 1.36
N HIS A 147 23.03 6.82 1.14
CA HIS A 147 24.35 6.86 1.78
C HIS A 147 24.27 7.00 3.31
N LEU A 148 23.32 7.80 3.80
CA LEU A 148 23.10 7.95 5.25
C LEU A 148 22.69 6.62 5.88
N VAL A 149 21.69 5.93 5.32
CA VAL A 149 21.20 4.65 5.84
C VAL A 149 22.25 3.55 5.66
N ALA A 150 22.98 3.53 4.54
CA ALA A 150 24.09 2.60 4.32
C ALA A 150 25.16 2.73 5.41
N ARG A 151 25.54 3.97 5.76
CA ARG A 151 26.52 4.23 6.84
C ARG A 151 26.00 3.78 8.20
N LEU A 152 24.72 4.03 8.50
CA LEU A 152 24.11 3.62 9.77
C LEU A 152 24.03 2.09 9.90
N ALA A 153 23.79 1.38 8.80
CA ALA A 153 23.78 -0.08 8.76
C ALA A 153 25.16 -0.72 8.57
N GLY A 154 26.23 0.08 8.41
CA GLY A 154 27.58 -0.43 8.14
C GLY A 154 27.71 -1.16 6.79
N ARG A 155 26.91 -0.81 5.79
CA ARG A 155 26.86 -1.45 4.46
C ARG A 155 27.38 -0.53 3.36
N SER A 156 27.81 -1.11 2.23
CA SER A 156 28.08 -0.31 1.02
C SER A 156 26.78 0.25 0.45
N TYR A 157 26.90 1.26 -0.42
CA TYR A 157 25.76 1.84 -1.13
C TYR A 157 24.98 0.78 -1.94
N GLU A 158 25.70 -0.05 -2.71
CA GLU A 158 25.10 -1.09 -3.56
C GLU A 158 24.43 -2.17 -2.72
N GLN A 159 25.08 -2.58 -1.62
CA GLN A 159 24.50 -3.53 -0.67
C GLN A 159 23.23 -2.98 -0.03
N MET A 160 23.24 -1.72 0.41
CA MET A 160 22.07 -1.06 0.99
C MET A 160 20.92 -0.97 -0.01
N ARG A 161 21.19 -0.62 -1.27
CA ARG A 161 20.16 -0.58 -2.32
C ARG A 161 19.49 -1.93 -2.48
N VAL A 162 20.25 -3.03 -2.54
CA VAL A 162 19.67 -4.39 -2.62
C VAL A 162 18.86 -4.71 -1.37
N THR A 163 19.42 -4.50 -0.17
CA THR A 163 18.75 -4.77 1.10
C THR A 163 17.42 -3.99 1.23
N LEU A 164 17.39 -2.76 0.73
CA LEU A 164 16.19 -1.92 0.71
C LEU A 164 15.12 -2.47 -0.23
N LEU A 165 15.48 -2.85 -1.46
CA LEU A 165 14.54 -3.44 -2.42
C LEU A 165 13.95 -4.75 -1.87
N ASP A 166 14.74 -5.54 -1.14
CA ASP A 166 14.32 -6.78 -0.48
C ASP A 166 13.38 -6.49 0.70
N PHE A 167 13.66 -5.44 1.45
CA PHE A 167 12.81 -4.99 2.55
C PHE A 167 11.43 -4.53 2.07
N LEU A 168 11.35 -3.82 0.93
CA LEU A 168 10.07 -3.40 0.34
C LEU A 168 9.15 -4.58 0.02
N ASP A 169 9.75 -5.75 -0.23
CA ASP A 169 9.05 -6.99 -0.57
C ASP A 169 8.65 -7.82 0.66
N THR A 170 9.16 -7.48 1.85
CA THR A 170 8.96 -8.21 3.11
C THR A 170 7.56 -7.99 3.69
N ASP A 171 6.96 -8.96 4.34
CA ASP A 171 5.71 -8.83 5.11
C ASP A 171 5.91 -9.24 6.57
N VAL A 172 4.83 -9.24 7.36
CA VAL A 172 4.89 -9.59 8.79
C VAL A 172 5.36 -11.03 9.03
N PHE A 173 5.21 -11.93 8.05
CA PHE A 173 5.62 -13.34 8.15
C PHE A 173 7.06 -13.58 7.70
N SER A 174 7.58 -12.74 6.81
CA SER A 174 8.94 -12.82 6.26
C SER A 174 9.91 -11.81 6.87
N LEU A 175 9.47 -11.01 7.86
CA LEU A 175 10.28 -10.02 8.54
C LEU A 175 11.42 -10.68 9.31
N SER A 176 12.66 -10.27 9.01
CA SER A 176 13.86 -10.75 9.67
C SER A 176 14.38 -9.77 10.74
N PRO A 177 15.19 -10.24 11.71
CA PRO A 177 15.87 -9.36 12.66
C PRO A 177 16.76 -8.31 11.97
N GLU A 178 17.44 -8.71 10.88
CA GLU A 178 18.28 -7.81 10.09
C GLU A 178 17.50 -6.65 9.47
N ASN A 179 16.29 -6.92 8.96
CA ASN A 179 15.39 -5.89 8.44
C ASN A 179 14.99 -4.90 9.55
N CYS A 180 14.81 -5.39 10.77
CA CYS A 180 14.46 -4.55 11.90
C CYS A 180 15.61 -3.64 12.32
N VAL A 181 16.84 -4.18 12.40
CA VAL A 181 18.04 -3.41 12.71
C VAL A 181 18.34 -2.38 11.62
N SER A 182 18.17 -2.74 10.35
CA SER A 182 18.50 -1.87 9.21
C SER A 182 17.47 -0.78 8.95
N PHE A 183 16.18 -1.02 9.23
CA PHE A 183 15.11 -0.10 8.83
C PHE A 183 14.19 0.32 9.99
N LEU A 184 13.58 -0.63 10.71
CA LEU A 184 12.59 -0.28 11.74
C LEU A 184 13.22 0.50 12.90
N ASP A 185 14.33 -0.01 13.46
CA ASP A 185 15.00 0.61 14.61
C ASP A 185 15.51 2.04 14.33
N PRO A 186 16.20 2.31 13.20
CA PRO A 186 16.64 3.67 12.91
C PRO A 186 15.49 4.61 12.55
N LEU A 187 14.49 4.15 11.79
CA LEU A 187 13.45 5.03 11.23
C LEU A 187 12.30 5.33 12.18
N ILE A 188 11.98 4.43 13.12
CA ILE A 188 10.92 4.64 14.11
C ILE A 188 11.56 5.19 15.38
N GLU A 189 11.14 6.37 15.81
CA GLU A 189 11.51 6.93 17.11
C GLU A 189 10.72 6.22 18.21
N SER A 190 9.39 6.23 18.08
CA SER A 190 8.46 5.60 19.02
C SER A 190 7.12 5.30 18.37
N TRP A 191 6.30 4.50 19.04
CA TRP A 191 4.90 4.30 18.69
C TRP A 191 4.02 4.15 19.93
N ASP A 192 2.73 4.43 19.77
CA ASP A 192 1.70 4.27 20.80
C ASP A 192 0.46 3.58 20.22
N VAL A 193 -0.28 2.87 21.07
CA VAL A 193 -1.59 2.31 20.76
C VAL A 193 -2.56 2.55 21.92
N ASP A 194 -3.74 3.05 21.61
CA ASP A 194 -4.89 3.03 22.51
C ASP A 194 -5.53 1.63 22.43
N LEU A 195 -5.43 0.85 23.50
CA LEU A 195 -5.95 -0.52 23.55
C LEU A 195 -7.49 -0.58 23.64
N THR A 196 -8.17 0.55 23.83
CA THR A 196 -9.63 0.65 23.82
C THR A 196 -10.15 0.97 22.41
N THR A 197 -9.51 1.91 21.71
CA THR A 197 -9.96 2.34 20.36
C THR A 197 -9.18 1.71 19.21
N PHE A 198 -8.08 1.00 19.52
CA PHE A 198 -7.07 0.56 18.56
C PHE A 198 -6.43 1.68 17.74
N GLY A 199 -6.61 2.94 18.17
CA GLY A 199 -5.91 4.08 17.59
C GLY A 199 -4.40 3.94 17.79
N MET A 200 -3.62 4.17 16.73
CA MET A 200 -2.17 4.01 16.77
C MET A 200 -1.49 5.28 16.26
N GLU A 201 -0.41 5.68 16.93
CA GLU A 201 0.45 6.78 16.50
C GLU A 201 1.87 6.25 16.32
N ILE A 202 2.50 6.58 15.19
CA ILE A 202 3.89 6.21 14.88
C ILE A 202 4.68 7.49 14.63
N VAL A 203 5.75 7.67 15.40
CA VAL A 203 6.66 8.81 15.31
C VAL A 203 7.93 8.38 14.59
N LEU A 204 8.24 9.07 13.49
CA LEU A 204 9.45 8.85 12.73
C LEU A 204 10.65 9.59 13.35
N ASN A 205 11.83 8.99 13.24
CA ASN A 205 13.08 9.63 13.63
C ASN A 205 13.42 10.76 12.66
N ARG A 206 13.22 12.01 13.12
CA ARG A 206 13.40 13.24 12.33
C ARG A 206 14.81 13.43 11.77
N ARG A 207 15.82 12.72 12.28
CA ARG A 207 17.20 12.79 11.78
C ARG A 207 17.39 11.99 10.48
N ILE A 208 16.50 11.04 10.21
CA ILE A 208 16.63 10.10 9.09
C ILE A 208 15.44 10.22 8.14
N ALA A 209 14.23 10.44 8.66
CA ALA A 209 13.03 10.64 7.88
C ALA A 209 12.30 11.90 8.33
N SER A 210 12.05 12.81 7.39
CA SER A 210 11.25 14.00 7.66
C SER A 210 9.76 13.66 7.54
N GLY A 211 8.97 13.99 8.55
CA GLY A 211 7.52 13.78 8.49
C GLY A 211 6.81 13.98 9.81
N ASP A 212 5.53 14.34 9.72
CA ASP A 212 4.63 14.36 10.87
C ASP A 212 4.32 12.95 11.36
N PRO A 213 3.96 12.78 12.65
CA PRO A 213 3.49 11.51 13.18
C PRO A 213 2.36 10.90 12.33
N ARG A 214 2.44 9.60 12.07
CA ARG A 214 1.39 8.87 11.34
C ARG A 214 0.36 8.36 12.34
N ARG A 215 -0.90 8.78 12.17
CA ARG A 215 -2.02 8.36 13.02
C ARG A 215 -2.94 7.42 12.26
N PHE A 216 -3.30 6.32 12.90
CA PHE A 216 -4.26 5.33 12.43
C PHE A 216 -5.40 5.27 13.43
N ALA A 217 -6.63 5.22 12.94
CA ALA A 217 -7.81 5.08 13.77
C ALA A 217 -8.78 4.11 13.08
N PHE A 218 -9.44 3.28 13.87
CA PHE A 218 -10.50 2.39 13.41
C PHE A 218 -11.82 3.09 13.71
N VAL A 219 -12.38 3.75 12.70
CA VAL A 219 -13.66 4.43 12.81
C VAL A 219 -14.69 3.55 12.11
N GLU A 220 -15.69 3.08 12.86
CA GLU A 220 -16.83 2.41 12.26
C GLU A 220 -17.50 3.39 11.29
N THR A 221 -17.38 3.09 10.00
CA THR A 221 -18.14 3.80 8.98
C THR A 221 -19.48 3.09 8.89
N GLY A 222 -20.37 3.37 9.84
CA GLY A 222 -21.73 2.87 9.78
C GLY A 222 -22.46 3.38 8.52
N PRO A 223 -23.66 2.88 8.22
CA PRO A 223 -24.58 3.53 7.28
C PRO A 223 -25.07 4.91 7.79
N ASP A 224 -24.50 5.40 8.89
CA ASP A 224 -24.79 6.71 9.44
C ASP A 224 -24.42 7.77 8.41
N GLN A 225 -25.49 8.38 7.91
CA GLN A 225 -25.48 9.46 6.93
C GLN A 225 -24.36 10.43 7.31
N PRO A 226 -23.46 10.81 6.37
CA PRO A 226 -22.56 11.92 6.62
C PRO A 226 -23.38 13.06 7.19
N GLU A 227 -22.94 13.62 8.32
CA GLU A 227 -23.61 14.75 8.96
C GLU A 227 -23.93 15.76 7.86
N VAL A 228 -25.23 15.95 7.59
CA VAL A 228 -25.65 16.53 6.31
C VAL A 228 -25.07 17.93 6.20
N GLU A 229 -24.17 18.13 5.23
CA GLU A 229 -23.43 19.37 5.03
C GLU A 229 -24.40 20.57 5.04
N PRO A 230 -24.14 21.64 5.79
CA PRO A 230 -25.03 22.81 5.87
C PRO A 230 -25.37 23.38 4.50
N GLY A 231 -24.38 23.49 3.60
CA GLY A 231 -24.59 23.94 2.22
C GLY A 231 -25.48 23.00 1.40
N PHE A 232 -25.47 21.70 1.71
CA PHE A 232 -26.37 20.74 1.07
C PHE A 232 -27.80 20.87 1.60
N LYS A 233 -27.99 21.10 2.91
CA LYS A 233 -29.31 21.43 3.47
C LYS A 233 -29.89 22.69 2.85
N GLU A 234 -29.09 23.74 2.71
CA GLU A 234 -29.48 24.98 2.04
C GLU A 234 -29.88 24.75 0.58
N PHE A 235 -29.11 23.94 -0.15
CA PHE A 235 -29.44 23.55 -1.52
C PHE A 235 -30.78 22.82 -1.62
N LEU A 236 -31.05 21.87 -0.72
CA LEU A 236 -32.33 21.14 -0.70
C LEU A 236 -33.52 22.05 -0.34
N ASN A 237 -33.31 23.07 0.48
CA ASN A 237 -34.35 24.04 0.84
C ASN A 237 -34.63 25.06 -0.27
N ASP A 238 -33.65 25.32 -1.14
CA ASP A 238 -33.81 26.23 -2.27
C ASP A 238 -34.43 25.51 -3.49
N ARG A 239 -35.74 25.68 -3.67
CA ARG A 239 -36.48 25.11 -4.81
C ARG A 239 -35.96 25.58 -6.16
N SER A 240 -35.36 26.77 -6.26
CA SER A 240 -34.82 27.28 -7.52
C SER A 240 -33.59 26.47 -7.98
N ARG A 241 -32.88 25.84 -7.04
CA ARG A 241 -31.64 25.09 -7.30
C ARG A 241 -31.85 23.57 -7.29
N SER A 242 -32.66 23.04 -6.37
CA SER A 242 -32.84 21.59 -6.20
C SER A 242 -34.17 21.05 -6.73
N GLY A 243 -35.06 21.92 -7.23
CA GLY A 243 -36.42 21.55 -7.63
C GLY A 243 -36.49 20.53 -8.75
N THR A 244 -35.47 20.49 -9.62
CA THR A 244 -35.38 19.54 -10.73
C THR A 244 -34.54 18.30 -10.42
N ALA A 245 -33.91 18.22 -9.25
CA ALA A 245 -32.99 17.13 -8.91
C ALA A 245 -33.73 15.84 -8.54
N THR A 246 -33.32 14.73 -9.15
CA THR A 246 -33.85 13.39 -8.88
C THR A 246 -33.38 12.88 -7.51
N LYS A 247 -33.95 11.78 -7.04
CA LYS A 247 -33.53 11.16 -5.77
C LYS A 247 -32.08 10.67 -5.85
N GLU A 248 -31.71 10.04 -6.96
CA GLU A 248 -30.36 9.52 -7.21
C GLU A 248 -29.32 10.64 -7.27
N GLU A 249 -29.63 11.75 -7.97
CA GLU A 249 -28.75 12.92 -8.03
C GLU A 249 -28.56 13.55 -6.64
N LYS A 250 -29.65 13.66 -5.85
CA LYS A 250 -29.57 14.18 -4.48
C LYS A 250 -28.74 13.27 -3.57
N GLU A 251 -28.83 11.96 -3.75
CA GLU A 251 -28.06 10.99 -2.98
C GLU A 251 -26.57 11.04 -3.35
N LEU A 252 -26.25 11.14 -4.64
CA LEU A 252 -24.87 11.29 -5.10
C LEU A 252 -24.24 12.58 -4.57
N LEU A 253 -24.96 13.70 -4.64
CA LEU A 253 -24.50 14.98 -4.09
C LEU A 253 -24.34 14.96 -2.56
N ARG A 254 -25.20 14.23 -1.83
CA ARG A 254 -25.08 14.05 -0.38
C ARG A 254 -23.80 13.32 0.02
N ASN A 255 -23.32 12.41 -0.82
CA ASN A 255 -22.17 11.56 -0.54
C ASN A 255 -20.81 12.20 -0.88
N LEU A 256 -20.80 13.42 -1.42
CA LEU A 256 -19.57 14.17 -1.68
C LEU A 256 -18.83 14.45 -0.35
N ARG A 257 -17.52 14.21 -0.35
CA ARG A 257 -16.65 14.40 0.82
C ARG A 257 -15.76 15.61 0.62
N PHE A 258 -15.65 16.45 1.64
CA PHE A 258 -14.89 17.69 1.59
C PHE A 258 -13.84 17.70 2.70
N ASN A 259 -12.58 17.93 2.32
CA ASN A 259 -11.49 18.15 3.25
C ASN A 259 -11.15 19.64 3.26
N GLY A 260 -11.31 20.31 4.41
CA GLY A 260 -11.01 21.73 4.57
C GLY A 260 -12.21 22.64 4.38
N LYS A 261 -12.28 23.38 3.25
CA LYS A 261 -13.35 24.38 3.01
C LYS A 261 -14.71 23.69 2.84
N ARG A 262 -15.72 24.19 3.55
CA ARG A 262 -17.09 23.66 3.46
C ARG A 262 -17.80 24.17 2.20
N PRO A 263 -18.53 23.30 1.47
CA PRO A 263 -19.24 23.66 0.24
C PRO A 263 -20.45 24.55 0.56
N THR A 264 -20.78 25.46 -0.37
CA THR A 264 -21.99 26.29 -0.31
C THR A 264 -23.13 25.64 -1.09
N SER A 265 -24.37 26.11 -0.92
CA SER A 265 -25.49 25.67 -1.76
C SER A 265 -25.27 25.87 -3.26
N LEU A 266 -24.47 26.88 -3.65
CA LEU A 266 -24.13 27.13 -5.05
C LEU A 266 -23.19 26.06 -5.62
N TYR A 267 -22.31 25.51 -4.79
CA TYR A 267 -21.44 24.40 -5.17
C TYR A 267 -22.28 23.20 -5.62
N TYR A 268 -23.24 22.76 -4.79
CA TYR A 268 -24.12 21.64 -5.11
C TYR A 268 -24.98 21.86 -6.36
N TYR A 269 -25.40 23.10 -6.61
CA TYR A 269 -26.11 23.44 -7.85
C TYR A 269 -25.23 23.27 -9.09
N ARG A 270 -23.96 23.68 -9.02
CA ARG A 270 -23.00 23.50 -10.12
C ARG A 270 -22.66 22.03 -10.34
N GLU A 271 -22.47 21.27 -9.28
CA GLU A 271 -22.24 19.82 -9.38
C GLU A 271 -23.45 19.12 -10.00
N LEU A 272 -24.68 19.51 -9.63
CA LEU A 272 -25.88 18.99 -10.29
C LEU A 272 -25.88 19.26 -11.81
N GLN A 273 -25.45 20.44 -12.23
CA GLN A 273 -25.33 20.77 -13.65
C GLN A 273 -24.23 19.95 -14.33
N SER A 274 -23.09 19.77 -13.67
CA SER A 274 -21.97 18.94 -14.13
C SER A 274 -22.38 17.48 -14.34
N LEU A 275 -23.16 16.90 -13.42
CA LEU A 275 -23.70 15.55 -13.53
C LEU A 275 -24.60 15.34 -14.77
N ARG A 276 -25.23 16.42 -15.23
CA ARG A 276 -26.13 16.42 -16.39
C ARG A 276 -25.44 16.82 -17.68
N ASP A 277 -24.20 17.28 -17.60
CA ASP A 277 -23.45 17.72 -18.76
C ASP A 277 -23.00 16.49 -19.57
N PRO A 278 -23.44 16.36 -20.84
CA PRO A 278 -23.03 15.25 -21.71
C PRO A 278 -21.52 15.18 -21.95
N LEU A 279 -20.78 16.28 -21.75
CA LEU A 279 -19.33 16.33 -21.85
C LEU A 279 -18.64 15.65 -20.66
N HIS A 280 -19.31 15.59 -19.51
CA HIS A 280 -18.81 14.93 -18.31
C HIS A 280 -19.34 13.51 -18.17
N PHE A 281 -20.57 13.23 -18.64
CA PHE A 281 -21.19 11.91 -18.54
C PHE A 281 -21.99 11.57 -19.82
N ARG A 282 -21.64 10.45 -20.48
CA ARG A 282 -22.45 9.91 -21.57
C ARG A 282 -23.68 9.19 -21.02
N ALA A 283 -24.86 9.54 -21.52
CA ALA A 283 -26.01 8.66 -21.40
C ALA A 283 -25.76 7.40 -22.25
N GLU A 284 -25.61 6.23 -21.62
CA GLU A 284 -25.72 4.97 -22.35
C GLU A 284 -27.15 4.86 -22.89
N ASN A 285 -27.33 5.04 -24.20
CA ASN A 285 -28.59 4.69 -24.86
C ASN A 285 -28.79 3.18 -24.77
N ARG A 286 -29.42 2.71 -23.70
CA ARG A 286 -29.92 1.33 -23.57
C ARG A 286 -31.18 1.10 -24.43
N SER A 287 -31.14 1.49 -25.69
CA SER A 287 -32.25 1.30 -26.64
C SER A 287 -31.88 0.51 -27.89
N SER A 288 -30.67 -0.05 -27.99
CA SER A 288 -30.22 -0.81 -29.18
C SER A 288 -29.96 -2.31 -28.95
N LEU A 289 -30.42 -2.89 -27.83
CA LEU A 289 -30.29 -4.35 -27.57
C LEU A 289 -31.62 -5.10 -27.45
N GLN A 290 -32.75 -4.47 -27.78
CA GLN A 290 -34.03 -5.16 -27.97
C GLN A 290 -34.57 -4.87 -29.37
N ASN A 291 -33.99 -5.51 -30.38
CA ASN A 291 -34.64 -5.89 -31.64
C ASN A 291 -33.63 -6.61 -32.55
N SER A 292 -33.24 -7.82 -32.15
CA SER A 292 -32.76 -8.83 -33.10
C SER A 292 -33.41 -10.15 -32.70
N GLY A 293 -34.69 -10.26 -33.02
CA GLY A 293 -35.47 -11.44 -32.69
C GLY A 293 -36.93 -11.30 -33.09
N ARG A 294 -37.20 -11.20 -34.41
CA ARG A 294 -38.33 -11.85 -35.11
C ARG A 294 -38.53 -11.31 -36.54
N ASN A 295 -38.92 -12.25 -37.41
CA ASN A 295 -39.32 -12.17 -38.82
C ASN A 295 -38.14 -12.25 -39.81
N GLU A 296 -38.00 -13.25 -40.68
CA GLU A 296 -38.83 -14.38 -41.17
C GLU A 296 -37.91 -15.59 -41.43
#